data_AF-A0A4V3YY53-F1
#
_entry.id   AF-A0A4V3YY53-F1
#
_cell.length_a   1.000
_cell.length_b   1.000
_cell.length_c   1.000
_cell.angle_alpha   90.00
_cell.angle_beta   90.00
_cell.angle_gamma   90.00
#
_symmetry.space_group_name_H-M   'P 1'
#
loop_
_entity.id
_entity.type
_entity.pdbx_description
1 polymer ?
#
loop_
_entity_poly.entity_id
_entity_poly.type
_entity_poly.pdbx_seq_one_letter_code
_entity_poly.pdbx_strand_id
1 'polypeptide(L)'
;MKIQQLYEQIYRELLKVYPEKPWLKIMSKMSADKNIAINKYGERIIAYGLYLWESKRFHRCDQYEKNAIAEAFFYSAKFLELYVKMSASEQGILKPRFGSAIKESEDMRALIFEVFTNHYLVKLGYSVENMDMSGSGDTYDYLVRKNGHEVQVECKSFSYDKGLNISADEAQKLSALILERGLNPKQPTKNAVTFVTVGLLVEFPEEKCEQDLLLDEIFHCLEDKCFCSDKITLYTETFEHVENIDENECWEKLKNNGDEIELAFSISEPVGENSRVALSITANLKKSLLREFENKCKDVTKRQFKVDRPGVIFVHISHIDTYRALK
;
A
#
# COMPACT_ATOMS: atom_id res chain seq x y z
N MET A 1 17.56 26.34 5.11
CA MET A 1 16.67 26.42 3.94
C MET A 1 15.26 26.06 4.38
N LYS A 2 14.22 26.84 4.03
CA LYS A 2 12.83 26.47 4.37
C LYS A 2 12.45 25.22 3.59
N ILE A 3 11.71 24.28 4.19
CA ILE A 3 11.39 22.97 3.58
C ILE A 3 10.73 23.09 2.19
N GLN A 4 9.92 24.13 1.97
CA GLN A 4 9.32 24.41 0.66
C GLN A 4 10.36 24.79 -0.40
N GLN A 5 11.41 25.54 -0.04
CA GLN A 5 12.48 25.89 -0.98
C GLN A 5 13.28 24.65 -1.40
N LEU A 6 13.46 23.70 -0.47
CA LEU A 6 14.08 22.40 -0.78
C LEU A 6 13.20 21.62 -1.77
N TYR A 7 11.90 21.53 -1.51
CA TYR A 7 10.96 20.85 -2.41
C TYR A 7 10.91 21.50 -3.78
N GLU A 8 10.87 22.83 -3.88
CA GLU A 8 10.95 23.56 -5.15
C GLU A 8 12.25 23.28 -5.92
N GLN A 9 13.37 23.15 -5.21
CA GLN A 9 14.65 22.81 -5.84
C GLN A 9 14.61 21.38 -6.41
N ILE A 10 14.21 20.40 -5.59
CA ILE A 10 14.08 19.00 -6.01
C ILE A 10 13.11 18.89 -7.20
N TYR A 11 11.97 19.59 -7.12
CA TYR A 11 10.96 19.59 -8.18
C TYR A 11 11.53 20.12 -9.50
N ARG A 12 12.27 21.23 -9.46
CA ARG A 12 12.91 21.79 -10.65
C ARG A 12 13.93 20.84 -11.28
N GLU A 13 14.74 20.16 -10.47
CA GLU A 13 15.67 19.16 -10.99
C GLU A 13 14.94 17.94 -11.58
N LEU A 14 13.85 17.50 -10.93
CA LEU A 14 13.03 16.41 -11.44
C LEU A 14 12.40 16.75 -12.80
N LEU A 15 11.95 17.99 -12.99
CA LEU A 15 11.40 18.45 -14.27
C LEU A 15 12.41 18.48 -15.42
N LYS A 16 13.72 18.54 -15.14
CA LYS A 16 14.74 18.36 -16.19
C LYS A 16 14.78 16.92 -16.69
N VAL A 17 14.46 15.96 -15.83
CA VAL A 17 14.42 14.53 -16.17
C VAL A 17 13.07 14.14 -16.77
N TYR A 18 11.96 14.63 -16.21
CA TYR A 18 10.58 14.35 -16.61
C TYR A 18 9.78 15.63 -16.90
N PRO A 19 10.08 16.33 -18.01
CA PRO A 19 9.39 17.58 -18.37
C PRO A 19 7.90 17.38 -18.66
N GLU A 20 7.48 16.19 -19.05
CA GLU A 20 6.11 15.83 -19.36
C GLU A 20 5.20 15.63 -18.13
N LYS A 21 5.79 15.63 -16.93
CA LYS A 21 5.07 15.49 -15.64
C LYS A 21 4.11 14.29 -15.62
N PRO A 22 4.60 13.05 -15.80
CA PRO A 22 3.75 11.87 -15.98
C PRO A 22 2.76 11.65 -14.83
N TRP A 23 3.11 12.07 -13.60
CA TRP A 23 2.24 12.01 -12.43
C TRP A 23 0.92 12.77 -12.61
N LEU A 24 0.88 13.90 -13.33
CA LEU A 24 -0.36 14.65 -13.53
C LEU A 24 -1.41 13.84 -14.29
N LYS A 25 -1.00 13.16 -15.37
CA LYS A 25 -1.89 12.36 -16.21
C LYS A 25 -2.40 11.13 -15.46
N ILE A 26 -1.50 10.45 -14.75
CA ILE A 26 -1.82 9.23 -13.99
C ILE A 26 -2.83 9.56 -12.88
N MET A 27 -2.53 10.60 -12.10
CA MET A 27 -3.36 10.98 -10.97
C MET A 27 -4.71 11.57 -11.42
N SER A 28 -4.75 12.35 -12.50
CA SER A 28 -6.02 12.85 -13.05
C SER A 28 -6.93 11.71 -13.56
N LYS A 29 -6.35 10.66 -14.15
CA LYS A 29 -7.11 9.47 -14.56
C LYS A 29 -7.65 8.72 -13.33
N MET A 30 -6.83 8.56 -12.30
CA MET A 30 -7.24 7.92 -11.05
C MET A 30 -8.34 8.70 -10.32
N SER A 31 -8.21 10.02 -10.19
CA SER A 31 -9.21 10.87 -9.53
C SER A 31 -10.51 11.04 -10.31
N ALA A 32 -10.56 10.65 -11.59
CA ALA A 32 -11.80 10.57 -12.35
C ALA A 32 -12.66 9.38 -11.94
N ASP A 33 -12.05 8.34 -11.38
CA ASP A 33 -12.75 7.20 -10.79
C ASP A 33 -13.22 7.56 -9.37
N LYS A 34 -14.52 7.78 -9.21
CA LYS A 34 -15.13 8.15 -7.91
C LYS A 34 -15.07 7.02 -6.89
N ASN A 35 -14.82 5.79 -7.33
CA ASN A 35 -14.79 4.60 -6.47
C ASN A 35 -13.37 4.19 -6.12
N ILE A 36 -12.35 4.98 -6.48
CA ILE A 36 -10.97 4.64 -6.18
C ILE A 36 -10.70 4.76 -4.68
N ALA A 37 -10.24 3.67 -4.09
CA ALA A 37 -9.92 3.62 -2.67
C ALA A 37 -8.67 4.46 -2.34
N ILE A 38 -8.67 5.12 -1.18
CA ILE A 38 -7.61 6.07 -0.81
C ILE A 38 -6.21 5.45 -0.73
N ASN A 39 -6.14 4.17 -0.34
CA ASN A 39 -4.90 3.38 -0.30
C ASN A 39 -4.23 3.28 -1.69
N LYS A 40 -4.99 3.34 -2.79
CA LYS A 40 -4.45 3.33 -4.16
C LYS A 40 -3.61 4.56 -4.49
N TYR A 41 -3.86 5.68 -3.81
CA TYR A 41 -3.01 6.86 -3.91
C TYR A 41 -1.70 6.67 -3.13
N GLY A 42 -1.76 6.06 -1.95
CA GLY A 42 -0.58 5.72 -1.15
C GLY A 42 0.33 4.70 -1.84
N GLU A 43 -0.24 3.73 -2.55
CA GLU A 43 0.49 2.77 -3.40
C GLU A 43 1.33 3.45 -4.50
N ARG A 44 1.01 4.70 -4.86
CA ARG A 44 1.74 5.52 -5.84
C ARG A 44 2.24 6.81 -5.21
N ILE A 45 2.81 6.72 -4.00
CA ILE A 45 3.11 7.88 -3.16
C ILE A 45 3.90 8.99 -3.86
N ILE A 46 4.88 8.66 -4.71
CA ILE A 46 5.63 9.66 -5.47
C ILE A 46 4.72 10.38 -6.46
N ALA A 47 3.90 9.66 -7.23
CA ALA A 47 2.98 10.26 -8.19
C ALA A 47 1.93 11.13 -7.47
N TYR A 48 1.36 10.62 -6.37
CA TYR A 48 0.35 11.32 -5.59
C TYR A 48 0.91 12.59 -4.95
N GLY A 49 2.05 12.52 -4.27
CA GLY A 49 2.66 13.69 -3.62
C GLY A 49 3.09 14.76 -4.63
N LEU A 50 3.63 14.38 -5.79
CA LEU A 50 3.97 15.34 -6.86
C LEU A 50 2.71 15.96 -7.50
N TYR A 51 1.62 15.19 -7.63
CA TYR A 51 0.34 15.72 -8.07
C TYR A 51 -0.24 16.71 -7.07
N LEU A 52 -0.22 16.41 -5.78
CA LEU A 52 -0.66 17.32 -4.72
C LEU A 52 0.15 18.62 -4.74
N TRP A 53 1.47 18.52 -4.92
CA TRP A 53 2.36 19.67 -4.99
C TRP A 53 2.00 20.65 -6.12
N GLU A 54 1.60 20.14 -7.28
CA GLU A 54 1.15 20.94 -8.42
C GLU A 54 -0.28 21.45 -8.28
N SER A 55 -1.20 20.59 -7.84
CA SER A 55 -2.65 20.87 -7.87
C SER A 55 -3.14 21.64 -6.65
N LYS A 56 -2.46 21.50 -5.50
CA LYS A 56 -2.88 22.05 -4.22
C LYS A 56 -1.74 22.86 -3.59
N ARG A 57 -2.05 24.07 -3.13
CA ARG A 57 -1.05 24.89 -2.41
C ARG A 57 -0.69 24.19 -1.10
N PHE A 58 0.61 23.97 -0.85
CA PHE A 58 1.11 23.22 0.32
C PHE A 58 0.51 23.64 1.68
N HIS A 59 0.24 24.93 1.89
CA HIS A 59 -0.36 25.43 3.15
C HIS A 59 -1.84 25.04 3.32
N ARG A 60 -2.52 24.66 2.24
CA ARG A 60 -3.92 24.17 2.23
C ARG A 60 -4.01 22.66 2.37
N CYS A 61 -2.87 21.96 2.33
CA CYS A 61 -2.84 20.53 2.52
C CYS A 61 -3.06 20.17 3.99
N ASP A 62 -3.81 19.10 4.24
CA ASP A 62 -3.90 18.49 5.57
C ASP A 62 -2.59 17.78 5.93
N GLN A 63 -2.53 17.14 7.10
CA GLN A 63 -1.31 16.48 7.55
C GLN A 63 -0.97 15.24 6.71
N TYR A 64 -1.97 14.47 6.27
CA TYR A 64 -1.79 13.28 5.46
C TYR A 64 -1.19 13.64 4.10
N GLU A 65 -1.78 14.63 3.43
CA GLU A 65 -1.30 15.15 2.15
C GLU A 65 0.12 15.77 2.28
N LYS A 66 0.41 16.48 3.37
CA LYS A 66 1.76 17.00 3.63
C LYS A 66 2.78 15.89 3.79
N ASN A 67 2.43 14.80 4.48
CA ASN A 67 3.29 13.63 4.62
C ASN A 67 3.53 12.97 3.25
N ALA A 68 2.49 12.81 2.43
CA ALA A 68 2.62 12.27 1.08
C ALA A 68 3.53 13.13 0.18
N ILE A 69 3.39 14.45 0.25
CA ILE A 69 4.30 15.39 -0.45
C ILE A 69 5.74 15.21 0.05
N ALA A 70 5.94 15.15 1.37
CA ALA A 70 7.28 15.00 1.94
C ALA A 70 7.96 13.71 1.51
N GLU A 71 7.23 12.59 1.52
CA GLU A 71 7.72 11.28 1.10
C GLU A 71 8.04 11.26 -0.41
N ALA A 72 7.16 11.81 -1.25
CA ALA A 72 7.41 11.95 -2.68
C ALA A 72 8.69 12.74 -2.97
N PHE A 73 8.91 13.85 -2.26
CA PHE A 73 10.12 14.66 -2.41
C PHE A 73 11.37 13.99 -1.87
N PHE A 74 11.27 13.24 -0.76
CA PHE A 74 12.38 12.45 -0.25
C PHE A 74 12.87 11.44 -1.29
N TYR A 75 11.97 10.59 -1.82
CA TYR A 75 12.38 9.58 -2.80
C TYR A 75 12.78 10.19 -4.14
N SER A 76 12.14 11.28 -4.58
CA SER A 76 12.56 12.01 -5.78
C SER A 76 13.97 12.59 -5.64
N ALA A 77 14.31 13.14 -4.46
CA ALA A 77 15.66 13.61 -4.18
C ALA A 77 16.68 12.47 -4.21
N LYS A 78 16.36 11.31 -3.61
CA LYS A 78 17.25 10.15 -3.61
C LYS A 78 17.44 9.53 -4.99
N PHE A 79 16.39 9.48 -5.79
CA PHE A 79 16.48 9.14 -7.20
C PHE A 79 17.41 10.11 -7.94
N LEU A 80 17.24 11.43 -7.78
CA LEU A 80 18.07 12.42 -8.45
C LEU A 80 19.54 12.32 -8.01
N GLU A 81 19.81 12.12 -6.72
CA GLU A 81 21.16 11.91 -6.18
C GLU A 81 21.86 10.70 -6.82
N LEU A 82 21.13 9.62 -7.09
CA LEU A 82 21.63 8.44 -7.81
C LEU A 82 21.82 8.75 -9.29
N TYR A 83 20.80 9.32 -9.93
CA TYR A 83 20.76 9.60 -11.37
C TYR A 83 21.92 10.49 -11.83
N VAL A 84 22.25 11.56 -11.10
CA VAL A 84 23.32 12.49 -11.49
C VAL A 84 24.73 11.91 -11.34
N LYS A 85 24.91 10.84 -10.57
CA LYS A 85 26.19 10.16 -10.37
C LYS A 85 26.44 9.05 -11.38
N MET A 86 25.40 8.63 -12.10
CA MET A 86 25.44 7.56 -13.08
C MET A 86 25.95 8.04 -14.45
N SER A 87 26.54 7.13 -15.21
CA SER A 87 26.88 7.34 -16.62
C SER A 87 25.62 7.48 -17.49
N ALA A 88 25.77 8.02 -18.71
CA ALA A 88 24.65 8.20 -19.62
C ALA A 88 23.91 6.90 -19.97
N SER A 89 24.63 5.77 -20.04
CA SER A 89 24.03 4.46 -20.30
C SER A 89 23.15 4.01 -19.13
N GLU A 90 23.65 4.13 -17.89
CA GLU A 90 22.94 3.76 -16.67
C GLU A 90 21.73 4.67 -16.42
N GLN A 91 21.87 5.98 -16.69
CA GLN A 91 20.76 6.93 -16.69
C GLN A 91 19.65 6.51 -17.67
N GLY A 92 20.02 5.97 -18.84
CA GLY A 92 19.09 5.44 -19.83
C GLY A 92 18.26 4.25 -19.36
N ILE A 93 18.69 3.53 -18.32
CA ILE A 93 17.99 2.39 -17.71
C ILE A 93 17.20 2.84 -16.48
N LEU A 94 17.83 3.63 -15.59
CA LEU A 94 17.21 4.07 -14.34
C LEU A 94 16.01 4.99 -14.59
N LYS A 95 16.08 5.88 -15.60
CA LYS A 95 14.95 6.78 -15.93
C LYS A 95 13.69 5.99 -16.32
N PRO A 96 13.68 5.09 -17.31
CA PRO A 96 12.49 4.28 -17.60
C PRO A 96 11.95 3.49 -16.39
N ARG A 97 12.82 2.97 -15.51
CA ARG A 97 12.41 2.26 -14.29
C ARG A 97 11.65 3.16 -13.33
N PHE A 98 12.19 4.35 -13.04
CA PHE A 98 11.50 5.34 -12.19
C PHE A 98 10.20 5.83 -12.86
N GLY A 99 10.20 6.02 -14.18
CA GLY A 99 8.99 6.36 -14.93
C GLY A 99 7.90 5.28 -14.89
N SER A 100 8.29 4.00 -14.81
CA SER A 100 7.37 2.86 -14.69
C SER A 100 6.81 2.75 -13.26
N ALA A 101 7.66 2.96 -12.25
CA ALA A 101 7.23 3.05 -10.86
C ALA A 101 6.15 4.12 -10.64
N ILE A 102 6.24 5.29 -11.28
CA ILE A 102 5.18 6.32 -11.17
C ILE A 102 3.80 5.78 -11.62
N LYS A 103 3.76 4.80 -12.52
CA LYS A 103 2.54 4.20 -13.08
C LYS A 103 2.06 2.98 -12.28
N GLU A 104 2.97 2.09 -11.90
CA GLU A 104 2.65 0.79 -11.31
C GLU A 104 3.02 0.74 -9.83
N SER A 105 2.09 0.30 -8.99
CA SER A 105 2.26 0.29 -7.53
C SER A 105 3.30 -0.75 -7.06
N GLU A 106 3.40 -1.88 -7.75
CA GLU A 106 4.41 -2.89 -7.46
C GLU A 106 5.82 -2.36 -7.71
N ASP A 107 6.03 -1.74 -8.87
CA ASP A 107 7.29 -1.10 -9.24
C ASP A 107 7.64 0.05 -8.29
N MET A 108 6.66 0.87 -7.90
CA MET A 108 6.83 1.93 -6.90
C MET A 108 7.37 1.38 -5.57
N ARG A 109 6.74 0.33 -5.04
CA ARG A 109 7.12 -0.27 -3.76
C ARG A 109 8.49 -0.93 -3.82
N ALA A 110 8.83 -1.62 -4.92
CA ALA A 110 10.15 -2.19 -5.13
C ALA A 110 11.23 -1.10 -5.17
N LEU A 111 11.03 -0.09 -6.02
CA LEU A 111 11.97 1.02 -6.20
C LEU A 111 12.19 1.83 -4.92
N ILE A 112 11.13 2.13 -4.17
CA ILE A 112 11.24 2.84 -2.89
C ILE A 112 12.14 2.06 -1.93
N PHE A 113 11.95 0.75 -1.83
CA PHE A 113 12.71 -0.06 -0.89
C PHE A 113 14.18 -0.20 -1.29
N GLU A 114 14.44 -0.36 -2.59
CA GLU A 114 15.79 -0.33 -3.17
C GLU A 114 16.50 1.00 -2.87
N VAL A 115 15.87 2.14 -3.22
CA VAL A 115 16.42 3.48 -3.00
C VAL A 115 16.69 3.74 -1.52
N PHE A 116 15.76 3.33 -0.63
CA PHE A 116 15.95 3.41 0.81
C PHE A 116 17.14 2.55 1.27
N THR A 117 17.24 1.32 0.80
CA THR A 117 18.32 0.38 1.13
C THR A 117 19.69 0.95 0.73
N ASN A 118 19.80 1.46 -0.50
CA ASN A 118 21.01 2.13 -0.97
C ASN A 118 21.38 3.31 -0.07
N HIS A 119 20.42 4.21 0.20
CA HIS A 119 20.64 5.38 1.05
C HIS A 119 21.11 4.99 2.46
N TYR A 120 20.45 3.99 3.06
CA TYR A 120 20.76 3.49 4.40
C TYR A 120 22.19 2.92 4.47
N LEU A 121 22.56 2.07 3.52
CA LEU A 121 23.89 1.45 3.47
C LEU A 121 24.99 2.50 3.25
N VAL A 122 24.80 3.45 2.33
CA VAL A 122 25.76 4.55 2.11
C VAL A 122 25.92 5.39 3.37
N LYS A 123 24.81 5.69 4.07
CA LYS A 123 24.84 6.45 5.33
C LYS A 123 25.61 5.72 6.44
N LEU A 124 25.62 4.40 6.44
CA LEU A 124 26.42 3.56 7.35
C LEU A 124 27.89 3.38 6.91
N GLY A 125 28.32 4.09 5.87
CA GLY A 125 29.69 4.09 5.37
C GLY A 125 30.04 2.87 4.51
N TYR A 126 29.05 2.17 3.97
CA TYR A 126 29.30 1.12 2.98
C TYR A 126 29.48 1.73 1.59
N SER A 127 30.33 1.11 0.76
CA SER A 127 30.35 1.36 -0.68
C SER A 127 29.29 0.47 -1.34
N VAL A 128 28.42 1.06 -2.16
CA VAL A 128 27.29 0.36 -2.78
C VAL A 128 27.36 0.55 -4.29
N GLU A 129 27.42 -0.55 -5.02
CA GLU A 129 27.37 -0.59 -6.49
C GLU A 129 26.01 -1.15 -6.93
N ASN A 130 25.36 -0.49 -7.88
CA ASN A 130 24.08 -0.92 -8.44
C ASN A 130 24.31 -1.86 -9.62
N MET A 131 23.88 -3.11 -9.49
CA MET A 131 24.23 -4.16 -10.45
C MET A 131 23.23 -4.28 -11.58
N ASP A 132 21.97 -3.85 -11.40
CA ASP A 132 20.96 -3.77 -12.48
C ASP A 132 21.42 -2.91 -13.66
N MET A 133 22.36 -2.00 -13.40
CA MET A 133 22.88 -1.04 -14.37
C MET A 133 24.25 -1.45 -14.96
N SER A 134 24.89 -2.48 -14.40
CA SER A 134 26.29 -2.82 -14.67
C SER A 134 26.52 -3.58 -15.98
N GLY A 135 25.47 -4.07 -16.64
CA GLY A 135 25.57 -4.90 -17.85
C GLY A 135 26.31 -6.23 -17.64
N SER A 136 26.63 -6.59 -16.39
CA SER A 136 27.48 -7.73 -16.03
C SER A 136 26.79 -9.09 -16.14
N GLY A 137 25.48 -9.11 -16.37
CA GLY A 137 24.64 -10.31 -16.30
C GLY A 137 24.29 -10.74 -14.88
N ASP A 138 24.70 -9.95 -13.88
CA ASP A 138 24.35 -10.17 -12.47
C ASP A 138 22.93 -9.69 -12.22
N THR A 139 22.20 -10.44 -11.40
CA THR A 139 20.75 -10.29 -11.25
C THR A 139 20.32 -9.97 -9.82
N TYR A 140 21.28 -9.67 -8.94
CA TYR A 140 21.01 -9.13 -7.62
C TYR A 140 21.06 -7.59 -7.64
N ASP A 141 20.32 -6.89 -6.80
CA ASP A 141 20.21 -5.42 -6.88
C ASP A 141 21.53 -4.67 -6.59
N TYR A 142 22.26 -5.05 -5.53
CA TYR A 142 23.46 -4.32 -5.07
C TYR A 142 24.66 -5.19 -4.70
N LEU A 143 25.87 -4.72 -5.04
CA LEU A 143 27.11 -5.22 -4.46
C LEU A 143 27.61 -4.25 -3.39
N VAL A 144 27.67 -4.71 -2.15
CA VAL A 144 27.97 -3.88 -0.98
C VAL A 144 29.35 -4.24 -0.45
N ARG A 145 30.17 -3.22 -0.17
CA ARG A 145 31.56 -3.39 0.27
C ARG A 145 31.89 -2.61 1.54
N LYS A 146 32.64 -3.24 2.45
CA LYS A 146 33.22 -2.60 3.65
C LYS A 146 34.44 -3.36 4.13
N ASN A 147 35.54 -2.65 4.39
CA ASN A 147 36.78 -3.21 4.92
C ASN A 147 37.32 -4.42 4.11
N GLY A 148 37.20 -4.38 2.78
CA GLY A 148 37.65 -5.47 1.90
C GLY A 148 36.69 -6.67 1.80
N HIS A 149 35.56 -6.66 2.52
CA HIS A 149 34.50 -7.66 2.39
C HIS A 149 33.45 -7.20 1.38
N GLU A 150 32.92 -8.16 0.62
CA GLU A 150 31.84 -7.95 -0.34
C GLU A 150 30.64 -8.85 0.00
N VAL A 151 29.43 -8.30 -0.17
CA VAL A 151 28.17 -9.01 0.02
C VAL A 151 27.21 -8.63 -1.11
N GLN A 152 26.59 -9.63 -1.72
CA GLN A 152 25.50 -9.45 -2.68
C GLN A 152 24.21 -9.17 -1.90
N VAL A 153 23.50 -8.10 -2.25
CA VAL A 153 22.23 -7.73 -1.61
C VAL A 153 21.12 -7.76 -2.64
N GLU A 154 20.06 -8.49 -2.32
CA GLU A 154 18.80 -8.49 -3.06
C GLU A 154 17.69 -7.89 -2.20
N CYS A 155 16.95 -6.94 -2.75
CA CYS A 155 15.80 -6.32 -2.14
C CYS A 155 14.51 -7.02 -2.58
N LYS A 156 13.66 -7.39 -1.63
CA LYS A 156 12.32 -7.91 -1.89
C LYS A 156 11.30 -7.18 -1.04
N SER A 157 10.31 -6.59 -1.68
CA SER A 157 9.16 -6.00 -1.02
C SER A 157 7.92 -6.89 -1.23
N PHE A 158 7.15 -7.05 -0.16
CA PHE A 158 5.88 -7.78 -0.17
C PHE A 158 4.76 -6.77 0.06
N SER A 159 3.71 -6.83 -0.76
CA SER A 159 2.52 -6.00 -0.56
C SER A 159 1.85 -6.34 0.76
N TYR A 160 1.08 -5.39 1.29
CA TYR A 160 0.39 -5.56 2.57
C TYR A 160 -0.65 -6.68 2.53
N ASP A 161 -1.26 -6.90 1.37
CA ASP A 161 -2.28 -7.91 1.13
C ASP A 161 -1.70 -9.25 0.63
N LYS A 162 -0.38 -9.33 0.43
CA LYS A 162 0.27 -10.58 0.07
C LYS A 162 0.26 -11.54 1.24
N GLY A 163 -0.38 -12.68 1.04
CA GLY A 163 -0.55 -13.68 2.09
C GLY A 163 -1.88 -13.57 2.83
N LEU A 164 -2.79 -12.71 2.39
CA LEU A 164 -4.17 -12.69 2.85
C LEU A 164 -5.05 -13.53 1.93
N ASN A 165 -6.18 -14.03 2.43
CA ASN A 165 -7.15 -14.78 1.62
C ASN A 165 -7.70 -13.95 0.46
N ILE A 166 -7.79 -12.63 0.64
CA ILE A 166 -8.18 -11.69 -0.42
C ILE A 166 -7.21 -10.51 -0.46
N SER A 167 -7.04 -9.97 -1.65
CA SER A 167 -6.41 -8.68 -1.89
C SER A 167 -7.30 -7.54 -1.43
N ALA A 168 -6.72 -6.35 -1.29
CA ALA A 168 -7.53 -5.18 -0.99
C ALA A 168 -8.40 -4.72 -2.16
N ASP A 169 -8.02 -5.01 -3.40
CA ASP A 169 -8.88 -4.75 -4.57
C ASP A 169 -10.15 -5.58 -4.52
N GLU A 170 -10.03 -6.86 -4.14
CA GLU A 170 -11.17 -7.74 -3.92
C GLU A 170 -12.03 -7.29 -2.75
N ALA A 171 -11.41 -6.86 -1.64
CA ALA A 171 -12.14 -6.30 -0.50
C ALA A 171 -12.94 -5.04 -0.87
N GLN A 172 -12.35 -4.13 -1.67
CA GLN A 172 -13.03 -2.93 -2.16
C GLN A 172 -14.16 -3.27 -3.13
N LYS A 173 -13.95 -4.24 -4.01
CA LYS A 173 -15.00 -4.75 -4.90
C LYS A 173 -16.17 -5.34 -4.10
N LEU A 174 -15.90 -6.15 -3.07
CA LEU A 174 -16.93 -6.68 -2.18
C LEU A 174 -17.66 -5.55 -1.45
N SER A 175 -16.92 -4.58 -0.89
CA SER A 175 -17.51 -3.41 -0.22
C SER A 175 -18.48 -2.68 -1.14
N ALA A 176 -18.07 -2.37 -2.37
CA ALA A 176 -18.91 -1.73 -3.37
C ALA A 176 -20.18 -2.53 -3.66
N LEU A 177 -20.07 -3.85 -3.85
CA LEU A 177 -21.22 -4.73 -4.10
C LEU A 177 -22.21 -4.76 -2.93
N ILE A 178 -21.72 -4.79 -1.68
CA ILE A 178 -22.56 -4.74 -0.48
C ILE A 178 -23.30 -3.39 -0.40
N LEU A 179 -22.59 -2.28 -0.64
CA LEU A 179 -23.16 -0.94 -0.60
C LEU A 179 -24.19 -0.73 -1.72
N GLU A 180 -23.91 -1.21 -2.93
CA GLU A 180 -24.85 -1.16 -4.07
C GLU A 180 -26.15 -1.95 -3.79
N ARG A 181 -26.05 -3.07 -3.08
CA ARG A 181 -27.21 -3.88 -2.69
C ARG A 181 -28.03 -3.27 -1.55
N GLY A 182 -27.45 -2.35 -0.80
CA GLY A 182 -28.14 -1.56 0.23
C GLY A 182 -28.00 -2.15 1.63
N LEU A 183 -26.82 -1.96 2.23
CA LEU A 183 -26.55 -2.33 3.63
C LEU A 183 -27.46 -1.52 4.59
N ASN A 184 -28.34 -2.21 5.32
CA ASN A 184 -29.28 -1.57 6.24
C ASN A 184 -29.55 -2.44 7.49
N PRO A 185 -28.54 -2.62 8.38
CA PRO A 185 -28.74 -3.33 9.64
C PRO A 185 -29.73 -2.60 10.56
N LYS A 186 -30.35 -3.35 11.48
CA LYS A 186 -31.17 -2.74 12.54
C LYS A 186 -30.28 -1.85 13.39
N GLN A 187 -30.61 -0.56 13.48
CA GLN A 187 -29.84 0.40 14.25
C GLN A 187 -30.74 1.42 14.96
N PRO A 188 -30.29 1.97 16.10
CA PRO A 188 -30.92 3.13 16.73
C PRO A 188 -30.95 4.32 15.77
N THR A 189 -31.92 5.21 15.95
CA THR A 189 -32.10 6.36 15.08
C THR A 189 -31.28 7.57 15.51
N LYS A 190 -30.77 7.61 16.73
CA LYS A 190 -30.13 8.81 17.32
C LYS A 190 -28.68 8.57 17.72
N ASN A 191 -27.76 9.36 17.14
CA ASN A 191 -26.34 9.40 17.48
C ASN A 191 -25.72 8.01 17.74
N ALA A 192 -26.00 7.04 16.88
CA ALA A 192 -25.49 5.70 17.01
C ALA A 192 -24.68 5.28 15.79
N VAL A 193 -23.69 4.43 15.99
CA VAL A 193 -22.96 3.79 14.88
C VAL A 193 -23.08 2.29 14.98
N THR A 194 -23.57 1.67 13.91
CA THR A 194 -23.58 0.23 13.77
C THR A 194 -22.47 -0.20 12.83
N PHE A 195 -21.47 -0.90 13.38
CA PHE A 195 -20.42 -1.55 12.63
C PHE A 195 -20.90 -2.91 12.15
N VAL A 196 -20.74 -3.16 10.86
CA VAL A 196 -20.87 -4.47 10.23
C VAL A 196 -19.48 -4.84 9.72
N THR A 197 -18.89 -5.84 10.34
CA THR A 197 -17.59 -6.40 9.95
C THR A 197 -17.81 -7.70 9.21
N VAL A 198 -17.30 -7.81 7.98
CA VAL A 198 -17.36 -9.02 7.15
C VAL A 198 -15.93 -9.50 6.91
N GLY A 199 -15.57 -10.63 7.49
CA GLY A 199 -14.29 -11.28 7.28
C GLY A 199 -14.39 -12.40 6.25
N LEU A 200 -13.49 -12.41 5.28
CA LEU A 200 -13.40 -13.49 4.29
C LEU A 200 -12.38 -14.56 4.69
N LEU A 201 -12.87 -15.80 4.80
CA LEU A 201 -12.08 -16.99 5.13
C LEU A 201 -11.60 -17.75 3.88
N VAL A 202 -12.15 -17.38 2.71
CA VAL A 202 -11.85 -17.96 1.39
C VAL A 202 -11.45 -16.85 0.41
N GLU A 203 -10.92 -17.24 -0.74
CA GLU A 203 -10.63 -16.31 -1.84
C GLU A 203 -11.93 -15.69 -2.38
N PHE A 204 -11.84 -14.46 -2.89
CA PHE A 204 -13.01 -13.76 -3.43
C PHE A 204 -13.43 -14.40 -4.76
N PRO A 205 -14.71 -14.75 -4.95
CA PRO A 205 -15.13 -15.41 -6.19
C PRO A 205 -14.94 -14.53 -7.43
N GLU A 206 -14.44 -15.09 -8.53
CA GLU A 206 -14.30 -14.36 -9.80
C GLU A 206 -15.64 -14.25 -10.54
N GLU A 207 -16.43 -15.32 -10.51
CA GLU A 207 -17.69 -15.45 -11.25
C GLU A 207 -18.85 -14.69 -10.57
N LYS A 208 -19.65 -13.98 -11.38
CA LYS A 208 -20.76 -13.16 -10.86
C LYS A 208 -21.78 -13.96 -10.07
N CYS A 209 -22.12 -15.16 -10.53
CA CYS A 209 -23.07 -16.03 -9.84
C CYS A 209 -22.59 -16.42 -8.42
N GLU A 210 -21.29 -16.62 -8.24
CA GLU A 210 -20.71 -16.96 -6.94
C GLU A 210 -20.58 -15.72 -6.05
N GLN A 211 -20.29 -14.56 -6.64
CA GLN A 211 -20.36 -13.27 -5.93
C GLN A 211 -21.78 -13.00 -5.40
N ASP A 212 -22.82 -13.25 -6.21
CA ASP A 212 -24.21 -13.08 -5.81
C ASP A 212 -24.59 -14.02 -4.65
N LEU A 213 -24.14 -15.28 -4.69
CA LEU A 213 -24.34 -16.24 -3.59
C LEU A 213 -23.63 -15.82 -2.30
N LEU A 214 -22.41 -15.27 -2.39
CA LEU A 214 -21.70 -14.73 -1.25
C LEU A 214 -22.45 -13.53 -0.64
N LEU A 215 -22.97 -12.63 -1.49
CA LEU A 215 -23.78 -11.51 -1.03
C LEU A 215 -25.08 -11.98 -0.38
N ASP A 216 -25.74 -12.99 -0.94
CA ASP A 216 -26.94 -13.58 -0.32
C ASP A 216 -26.64 -14.11 1.09
N GLU A 217 -25.51 -14.80 1.27
CA GLU A 217 -25.06 -15.31 2.57
C GLU A 217 -24.80 -14.16 3.56
N ILE A 218 -24.08 -13.11 3.14
CA ILE A 218 -23.84 -11.92 3.97
C ILE A 218 -25.16 -11.28 4.40
N PHE A 219 -26.06 -11.00 3.45
CA PHE A 219 -27.32 -10.32 3.74
C PHE A 219 -28.29 -11.16 4.57
N HIS A 220 -28.26 -12.49 4.41
CA HIS A 220 -29.06 -13.39 5.24
C HIS A 220 -28.65 -13.32 6.71
N CYS A 221 -27.37 -13.10 6.99
CA CYS A 221 -26.80 -13.11 8.34
C CYS A 221 -26.70 -11.73 8.99
N LEU A 222 -27.11 -10.64 8.30
CA LEU A 222 -27.04 -9.27 8.85
C LEU A 222 -27.92 -9.06 10.10
N GLU A 223 -28.94 -9.89 10.30
CA GLU A 223 -29.76 -9.81 11.51
C GLU A 223 -29.08 -10.44 12.74
N ASP A 224 -28.06 -11.27 12.51
CA ASP A 224 -27.30 -11.91 13.58
C ASP A 224 -26.22 -10.96 14.11
N LYS A 225 -26.05 -10.96 15.44
CA LYS A 225 -24.96 -10.20 16.07
C LYS A 225 -23.58 -10.76 15.71
N CYS A 226 -23.50 -12.07 15.52
CA CYS A 226 -22.29 -12.78 15.18
C CYS A 226 -22.65 -14.03 14.39
N PHE A 227 -22.00 -14.21 13.24
CA PHE A 227 -22.16 -15.36 12.36
C PHE A 227 -20.78 -15.82 11.89
N CYS A 228 -20.62 -17.13 11.72
CA CYS A 228 -19.39 -17.74 11.22
C CYS A 228 -19.74 -18.98 10.41
N SER A 229 -19.31 -19.01 9.16
CA SER A 229 -19.37 -20.15 8.26
C SER A 229 -17.97 -20.63 7.88
N ASP A 230 -17.87 -21.55 6.93
CA ASP A 230 -16.62 -21.94 6.30
C ASP A 230 -16.06 -20.86 5.35
N LYS A 231 -16.89 -19.88 4.94
CA LYS A 231 -16.54 -18.84 3.97
C LYS A 231 -16.38 -17.46 4.60
N ILE A 232 -17.26 -17.11 5.54
CA ILE A 232 -17.31 -15.76 6.11
C ILE A 232 -17.40 -15.77 7.63
N THR A 233 -16.86 -14.71 8.24
CA THR A 233 -17.24 -14.23 9.56
C THR A 233 -18.04 -12.94 9.39
N LEU A 234 -19.10 -12.77 10.16
CA LEU A 234 -19.87 -11.53 10.20
C LEU A 234 -20.10 -11.15 11.65
N TYR A 235 -19.80 -9.91 11.99
CA TYR A 235 -20.00 -9.36 13.32
C TYR A 235 -20.67 -8.00 13.23
N THR A 236 -21.74 -7.80 14.01
CA THR A 236 -22.49 -6.56 14.07
C THR A 236 -22.45 -5.98 15.49
N GLU A 237 -21.94 -4.77 15.64
CA GLU A 237 -21.88 -4.06 16.91
C GLU A 237 -22.42 -2.64 16.80
N THR A 238 -23.25 -2.25 17.76
CA THR A 238 -23.86 -0.93 17.80
C THR A 238 -23.33 -0.16 19.01
N PHE A 239 -22.80 1.03 18.75
CA PHE A 239 -22.41 2.01 19.75
C PHE A 239 -23.46 3.12 19.78
N GLU A 240 -24.08 3.34 20.94
CA GLU A 240 -25.08 4.39 21.14
C GLU A 240 -24.46 5.64 21.78
N HIS A 241 -25.09 6.79 21.57
CA HIS A 241 -24.67 8.08 22.14
C HIS A 241 -23.24 8.48 21.77
N VAL A 242 -22.85 8.23 20.52
CA VAL A 242 -21.52 8.55 20.01
C VAL A 242 -21.37 10.05 19.88
N GLU A 243 -20.48 10.64 20.68
CA GLU A 243 -20.09 12.04 20.58
C GLU A 243 -19.20 12.24 19.34
N ASN A 244 -19.34 13.40 18.69
CA ASN A 244 -18.55 13.77 17.51
C ASN A 244 -18.59 12.72 16.39
N ILE A 245 -19.78 12.13 16.17
CA ILE A 245 -20.12 11.15 15.13
C ILE A 245 -19.93 11.67 13.67
N ASP A 246 -19.32 12.83 13.49
CA ASP A 246 -18.96 13.38 12.18
C ASP A 246 -17.44 13.51 12.01
N GLU A 247 -16.66 13.22 13.07
CA GLU A 247 -15.22 13.30 13.08
C GLU A 247 -14.60 11.92 12.79
N ASN A 248 -13.67 11.86 11.83
CA ASN A 248 -12.99 10.62 11.44
C ASN A 248 -12.28 9.91 12.62
N GLU A 249 -11.74 10.69 13.56
CA GLU A 249 -11.06 10.17 14.75
C GLU A 249 -11.99 9.39 15.68
N CYS A 250 -13.31 9.64 15.61
CA CYS A 250 -14.29 8.90 16.38
C CYS A 250 -14.34 7.43 15.95
N TRP A 251 -14.32 7.19 14.64
CA TRP A 251 -14.41 5.85 14.06
C TRP A 251 -13.20 5.00 14.38
N GLU A 252 -12.01 5.59 14.29
CA GLU A 252 -10.75 4.90 14.60
C GLU A 252 -10.72 4.39 16.05
N LYS A 253 -11.37 5.10 16.98
CA LYS A 253 -11.45 4.70 18.40
C LYS A 253 -12.51 3.62 18.66
N LEU A 254 -13.55 3.54 17.83
CA LEU A 254 -14.64 2.58 17.96
C LEU A 254 -14.36 1.26 17.22
N LYS A 255 -13.34 1.22 16.35
CA LYS A 255 -12.99 0.01 15.61
C LYS A 255 -12.66 -1.15 16.56
N ASN A 256 -13.23 -2.31 16.24
CA ASN A 256 -13.03 -3.51 17.03
C ASN A 256 -11.62 -4.09 16.76
N ASN A 257 -10.90 -4.45 17.82
CA ASN A 257 -9.53 -4.98 17.75
C ASN A 257 -9.52 -6.49 17.52
N GLY A 258 -10.11 -6.95 16.42
CA GLY A 258 -9.97 -8.34 15.99
C GLY A 258 -8.54 -8.67 15.54
N ASP A 259 -8.19 -9.95 15.52
CA ASP A 259 -6.92 -10.44 14.92
C ASP A 259 -6.92 -10.38 13.38
N GLU A 260 -8.06 -10.02 12.78
CA GLU A 260 -8.25 -9.92 11.33
C GLU A 260 -7.73 -8.58 10.80
N ILE A 261 -7.24 -8.59 9.56
CA ILE A 261 -6.63 -7.42 8.92
C ILE A 261 -7.71 -6.68 8.12
N GLU A 262 -7.99 -5.42 8.47
CA GLU A 262 -8.92 -4.56 7.73
C GLU A 262 -8.34 -4.17 6.37
N LEU A 263 -9.10 -4.41 5.30
CA LEU A 263 -8.71 -4.12 3.92
C LEU A 263 -9.58 -3.06 3.25
N ALA A 264 -10.83 -2.92 3.71
CA ALA A 264 -11.72 -1.87 3.26
C ALA A 264 -12.57 -1.36 4.42
N PHE A 265 -12.83 -0.06 4.43
CA PHE A 265 -13.71 0.59 5.39
C PHE A 265 -14.59 1.60 4.66
N SER A 266 -15.86 1.66 5.01
CA SER A 266 -16.82 2.60 4.44
C SER A 266 -17.82 3.03 5.50
N ILE A 267 -18.25 4.29 5.45
CA ILE A 267 -19.26 4.82 6.36
C ILE A 267 -20.41 5.40 5.54
N SER A 268 -21.64 5.12 5.97
CA SER A 268 -22.83 5.66 5.35
C SER A 268 -22.97 7.16 5.60
N GLU A 269 -23.75 7.81 4.76
CA GLU A 269 -24.38 9.08 5.11
C GLU A 269 -25.23 8.94 6.40
N PRO A 270 -25.51 10.05 7.10
CA PRO A 270 -26.39 10.03 8.27
C PRO A 270 -27.78 9.48 7.95
N VAL A 271 -28.30 8.65 8.84
CA VAL A 271 -29.65 8.10 8.83
C VAL A 271 -30.34 8.48 10.14
N GLY A 272 -31.57 9.00 10.06
CA GLY A 272 -32.34 9.45 11.23
C GLY A 272 -31.75 10.71 11.89
N GLU A 273 -31.70 10.72 13.21
CA GLU A 273 -31.06 11.74 14.05
C GLU A 273 -29.54 11.48 14.17
N ASN A 274 -28.86 11.49 13.02
CA ASN A 274 -27.40 11.40 12.91
C ASN A 274 -26.77 10.03 13.21
N SER A 275 -27.50 8.92 13.00
CA SER A 275 -26.90 7.58 13.12
C SER A 275 -26.24 7.14 11.82
N ARG A 276 -25.26 6.25 11.88
CA ARG A 276 -24.48 5.81 10.72
C ARG A 276 -24.21 4.31 10.74
N VAL A 277 -24.06 3.73 9.55
CA VAL A 277 -23.59 2.36 9.38
C VAL A 277 -22.15 2.40 8.90
N ALA A 278 -21.28 1.67 9.59
CA ALA A 278 -19.91 1.44 9.16
C ALA A 278 -19.78 0.01 8.63
N LEU A 279 -19.18 -0.15 7.46
CA LEU A 279 -18.82 -1.44 6.86
C LEU A 279 -17.31 -1.60 6.93
N SER A 280 -16.84 -2.70 7.50
CA SER A 280 -15.45 -3.11 7.49
C SER A 280 -15.32 -4.47 6.79
N ILE A 281 -14.42 -4.57 5.82
CA ILE A 281 -14.06 -5.84 5.18
C ILE A 281 -12.69 -6.25 5.71
N THR A 282 -12.64 -7.42 6.34
CA THR A 282 -11.43 -7.98 6.94
C THR A 282 -10.99 -9.24 6.23
N ALA A 283 -9.72 -9.59 6.38
CA ALA A 283 -9.16 -10.82 5.85
C ALA A 283 -8.25 -11.49 6.87
N ASN A 284 -8.21 -12.81 6.79
CA ASN A 284 -7.28 -13.65 7.52
C ASN A 284 -6.03 -13.94 6.68
N LEU A 285 -4.93 -14.20 7.39
CA LEU A 285 -3.70 -14.67 6.79
C LEU A 285 -3.89 -16.10 6.26
N LYS A 286 -3.41 -16.36 5.04
CA LYS A 286 -3.34 -17.70 4.47
C LYS A 286 -2.47 -18.57 5.37
N LYS A 287 -2.95 -19.77 5.69
CA LYS A 287 -2.14 -20.79 6.40
C LYS A 287 -0.83 -21.12 5.68
N SER A 288 -0.77 -20.89 4.37
CA SER A 288 0.40 -21.10 3.51
C SER A 288 1.41 -19.96 3.50
N LEU A 289 1.12 -18.80 4.12
CA LEU A 289 1.93 -17.58 4.01
C LEU A 289 3.42 -17.81 4.26
N LEU A 290 3.78 -18.44 5.37
CA LEU A 290 5.18 -18.70 5.71
C LEU A 290 5.88 -19.55 4.63
N ARG A 291 5.20 -20.59 4.15
CA ARG A 291 5.73 -21.47 3.10
C ARG A 291 5.91 -20.72 1.79
N GLU A 292 4.97 -19.87 1.41
CA GLU A 292 5.05 -19.04 0.21
C GLU A 292 6.21 -18.03 0.29
N PHE A 293 6.35 -17.38 1.44
CA PHE A 293 7.45 -16.47 1.73
C PHE A 293 8.81 -17.18 1.62
N GLU A 294 8.97 -18.32 2.29
CA GLU A 294 10.19 -19.12 2.24
C GLU A 294 10.52 -19.58 0.81
N ASN A 295 9.51 -20.05 0.06
CA ASN A 295 9.70 -20.48 -1.33
C ASN A 295 10.20 -19.32 -2.18
N LYS A 296 9.64 -18.12 -2.00
CA LYS A 296 10.10 -16.93 -2.72
C LYS A 296 11.54 -16.58 -2.38
N CYS A 297 11.91 -16.61 -1.10
CA CYS A 297 13.30 -16.37 -0.68
C CYS A 297 14.25 -17.44 -1.24
N LYS A 298 13.89 -18.72 -1.19
CA LYS A 298 14.67 -19.83 -1.75
C LYS A 298 14.87 -19.68 -3.26
N ASP A 299 13.82 -19.29 -3.98
CA ASP A 299 13.88 -19.07 -5.43
C ASP A 299 14.78 -17.89 -5.78
N VAL A 300 14.69 -16.81 -5.01
CA VAL A 300 15.57 -15.64 -5.14
C VAL A 300 17.03 -16.04 -4.91
N THR A 301 17.33 -16.75 -3.82
CA THR A 301 18.70 -17.21 -3.52
C THR A 301 19.27 -18.05 -4.67
N LYS A 302 18.47 -18.93 -5.27
CA LYS A 302 18.92 -19.80 -6.37
C LYS A 302 19.16 -19.05 -7.68
N ARG A 303 18.37 -18.02 -7.95
CA ARG A 303 18.37 -17.32 -9.25
C ARG A 303 19.28 -16.10 -9.27
N GLN A 304 19.36 -15.39 -8.14
CA GLN A 304 19.97 -14.07 -8.09
C GLN A 304 21.39 -14.04 -7.55
N PHE A 305 21.73 -14.98 -6.66
CA PHE A 305 23.05 -14.98 -6.06
C PHE A 305 24.04 -15.87 -6.78
N LYS A 306 25.27 -15.38 -6.90
CA LYS A 306 26.39 -16.23 -7.31
C LYS A 306 26.91 -17.02 -6.12
N VAL A 307 27.25 -18.28 -6.37
CA VAL A 307 27.68 -19.25 -5.34
C VAL A 307 29.05 -18.88 -4.72
N ASP A 308 29.84 -18.04 -5.39
CA ASP A 308 31.21 -17.70 -4.97
C ASP A 308 31.30 -16.53 -3.98
N ARG A 309 30.20 -15.86 -3.63
CA ARG A 309 30.20 -14.77 -2.64
C ARG A 309 29.02 -14.84 -1.68
N PRO A 310 29.14 -14.30 -0.46
CA PRO A 310 28.02 -14.18 0.46
C PRO A 310 26.89 -13.34 -0.15
N GLY A 311 25.65 -13.81 0.01
CA GLY A 311 24.44 -13.11 -0.39
C GLY A 311 23.48 -12.91 0.78
N VAL A 312 22.76 -11.80 0.79
CA VAL A 312 21.72 -11.49 1.78
C VAL A 312 20.49 -10.93 1.09
N ILE A 313 19.31 -11.36 1.53
CA ILE A 313 18.04 -10.82 1.08
C ILE A 313 17.57 -9.80 2.12
N PHE A 314 17.39 -8.56 1.69
CA PHE A 314 16.71 -7.54 2.46
C PHE A 314 15.23 -7.63 2.14
N VAL A 315 14.40 -7.70 3.18
CA VAL A 315 12.95 -7.92 3.04
C VAL A 315 12.20 -6.76 3.66
N HIS A 316 11.31 -6.16 2.88
CA HIS A 316 10.32 -5.21 3.37
C HIS A 316 8.93 -5.85 3.35
N ILE A 317 8.29 -5.88 4.52
CA ILE A 317 6.89 -6.32 4.68
C ILE A 317 6.09 -5.09 5.08
N SER A 318 5.13 -4.69 4.24
CA SER A 318 4.39 -3.45 4.43
C SER A 318 3.33 -3.50 5.53
N HIS A 319 3.09 -4.66 6.15
CA HIS A 319 2.07 -4.83 7.18
C HIS A 319 2.63 -5.52 8.43
N ILE A 320 2.38 -4.94 9.62
CA ILE A 320 2.97 -5.41 10.87
C ILE A 320 2.44 -6.79 11.27
N ASP A 321 1.18 -7.10 11.01
CA ASP A 321 0.61 -8.40 11.38
C ASP A 321 1.08 -9.51 10.46
N THR A 322 1.31 -9.20 9.16
CA THR A 322 1.99 -10.10 8.24
C THR A 322 3.42 -10.37 8.72
N TYR A 323 4.13 -9.35 9.21
CA TYR A 323 5.45 -9.53 9.81
C TYR A 323 5.43 -10.36 11.10
N ARG A 324 4.44 -10.16 11.97
CA ARG A 324 4.27 -10.94 13.20
C ARG A 324 3.99 -12.41 12.90
N ALA A 325 3.17 -12.69 11.89
CA ALA A 325 2.86 -14.06 11.49
C ALA A 325 4.04 -14.81 10.83
N LEU A 326 5.06 -14.07 10.39
CA LEU A 326 6.29 -14.65 9.84
C LEU A 326 7.38 -14.89 10.90
N LYS A 327 7.16 -14.51 12.17
CA LYS A 327 8.10 -14.74 13.29
C LYS A 327 7.82 -16.05 14.01
#